data_AF-A0A927GL24-F1
#
_entry.id   AF-A0A927GL24-F1
#
_cell.length_a   1.000
_cell.length_b   1.000
_cell.length_c   1.000
_cell.angle_alpha   90.00
_cell.angle_beta   90.00
_cell.angle_gamma   90.00
#
_symmetry.space_group_name_H-M   'P 1'
#
loop_
_entity.id
_entity.type
_entity.pdbx_description
1 polymer ?
#
loop_
_entity_poly.entity_id
_entity_poly.type
_entity_poly.pdbx_seq_one_letter_code
_entity_poly.pdbx_strand_id
1 'polypeptide(L)' 'MSNVTEILAETGVPALRDDAAEVAFRVGVSTSFVRKVINGTRKGTRTSDRVMLAYQMLLTERAAAKRKFQPEVEGE' A
#
# COMPACT_ATOMS: atom_id res chain seq x y z
N MET A 1 12.32 9.63 0.63
CA MET A 1 11.43 8.65 1.32
C MET A 1 10.03 8.95 0.84
N SER A 2 9.43 8.05 0.07
CA SER A 2 8.12 8.31 -0.54
C SER A 2 7.03 8.48 0.53
N ASN A 3 6.24 9.54 0.42
CA ASN A 3 5.11 9.77 1.32
C ASN A 3 3.91 8.91 0.90
N VAL A 4 2.98 8.59 1.80
CA VAL A 4 1.80 7.76 1.48
C VAL A 4 0.98 8.34 0.32
N THR A 5 0.89 9.67 0.25
CA THR A 5 0.24 10.38 -0.86
C THR A 5 0.88 10.06 -2.21
N GLU A 6 2.21 9.97 -2.28
CA GLU A 6 2.94 9.66 -3.51
C GLU A 6 2.68 8.21 -3.93
N ILE A 7 2.69 7.26 -2.98
CA ILE A 7 2.38 5.84 -3.26
C ILE A 7 0.97 5.68 -3.84
N LEU A 8 -0.02 6.39 -3.27
CA LEU A 8 -1.39 6.36 -3.76
C LEU A 8 -1.52 6.98 -5.16
N ALA A 9 -0.81 8.09 -5.41
CA ALA A 9 -0.79 8.74 -6.71
C ALA A 9 -0.12 7.86 -7.79
N GLU A 10 1.01 7.23 -7.47
CA GLU A 10 1.76 6.34 -8.36
C GLU A 10 0.96 5.09 -8.74
N THR A 11 0.28 4.48 -7.76
CA THR A 11 -0.46 3.23 -7.99
C THR A 11 -1.85 3.46 -8.57
N GLY A 12 -2.45 4.64 -8.35
CA GLY A 12 -3.82 4.94 -8.75
C GLY A 12 -4.87 4.06 -8.06
N VAL A 13 -4.49 3.40 -6.95
CA VAL A 13 -5.35 2.52 -6.17
C VAL A 13 -5.74 3.24 -4.88
N PRO A 14 -7.04 3.36 -4.56
CA PRO A 14 -7.46 3.96 -3.30
C PRO A 14 -7.05 3.08 -2.12
N ALA A 15 -6.66 3.72 -1.01
CA ALA A 15 -6.44 3.04 0.26
C ALA A 15 -7.75 2.43 0.77
N LEU A 16 -7.72 1.17 1.20
CA LEU A 16 -8.87 0.49 1.82
C LEU A 16 -8.71 0.41 3.34
N ARG A 17 -9.84 0.23 4.04
CA ARG A 17 -9.88 0.14 5.51
C ARG A 17 -9.01 -0.99 6.07
N ASP A 18 -8.89 -2.09 5.32
CA ASP A 18 -8.22 -3.32 5.78
C ASP A 18 -6.74 -3.38 5.40
N ASP A 19 -6.21 -2.40 4.66
CA ASP A 19 -4.82 -2.38 4.20
C ASP A 19 -3.83 -2.43 5.35
N ALA A 20 -4.16 -1.71 6.44
CA ALA A 20 -3.32 -1.69 7.62
C ALA A 20 -3.27 -3.07 8.32
N ALA A 21 -4.34 -3.87 8.24
CA ALA A 21 -4.38 -5.21 8.82
C ALA A 21 -3.57 -6.18 7.97
N GLU A 22 -3.68 -6.10 6.64
CA GLU A 22 -2.90 -6.92 5.72
C GLU A 22 -1.40 -6.62 5.83
N VAL A 23 -1.01 -5.34 5.81
CA VAL A 23 0.40 -4.96 5.97
C VAL A 23 0.93 -5.36 7.34
N ALA A 24 0.12 -5.24 8.39
CA ALA A 24 0.49 -5.70 9.73
C ALA A 24 0.81 -7.20 9.74
N PHE A 25 -0.04 -8.02 9.10
CA PHE A 25 0.17 -9.44 8.93
C PHE A 25 1.44 -9.75 8.12
N ARG A 26 1.64 -9.11 6.96
CA ARG A 26 2.82 -9.33 6.08
C ARG A 26 4.14 -8.96 6.76
N VAL A 27 4.16 -7.92 7.59
CA VAL A 27 5.39 -7.41 8.23
C VAL A 27 5.63 -8.03 9.62
N GLY A 28 4.59 -8.56 10.27
CA GLY A 28 4.67 -9.11 11.62
C GLY A 28 4.65 -8.02 12.71
N VAL A 29 3.81 -7.00 12.55
CA VAL A 29 3.66 -5.87 13.50
C VAL A 29 2.18 -5.63 13.81
N SER A 30 1.88 -4.74 14.77
CA SER A 30 0.48 -4.41 15.08
C SER A 30 -0.15 -3.48 14.04
N THR A 31 -1.44 -3.64 13.79
CA THR A 31 -2.23 -2.74 12.92
C THR A 31 -2.13 -1.28 13.36
N SER A 32 -2.12 -1.02 14.67
CA SER A 32 -1.94 0.32 15.23
C SER A 32 -0.56 0.92 14.89
N PHE A 33 0.50 0.11 14.85
CA PHE A 33 1.82 0.56 14.41
C PHE A 33 1.78 0.95 12.94
N VAL A 34 1.18 0.12 12.09
CA VAL A 34 1.03 0.38 10.65
C VAL A 34 0.26 1.67 10.41
N ARG A 35 -0.88 1.87 11.07
CA ARG A 35 -1.66 3.12 10.97
C ARG A 35 -0.84 4.34 11.36
N LYS A 36 0.00 4.25 12.41
CA LYS A 36 0.89 5.36 12.80
C LYS A 36 1.93 5.66 11.72
N VAL A 37 2.50 4.62 11.09
CA VAL A 37 3.45 4.78 9.98
C VAL A 37 2.78 5.39 8.74
N ILE A 38 1.62 4.87 8.33
CA ILE A 38 0.86 5.37 7.17
C ILE A 38 0.42 6.82 7.40
N ASN A 39 -0.12 7.13 8.58
CA ASN A 39 -0.50 8.52 8.94
C ASN A 39 0.71 9.43 9.18
N GLY A 40 1.93 8.91 9.06
CA GLY A 40 3.17 9.65 9.20
C GLY A 40 3.53 10.09 10.62
N THR A 41 2.84 9.58 11.62
CA THR A 41 3.09 9.85 13.06
C THR A 41 4.18 8.95 13.65
N ARG A 42 4.75 8.03 12.86
CA ARG A 42 5.91 7.20 13.21
C ARG A 42 6.78 6.91 11.98
N LYS A 43 8.00 7.44 11.92
CA LYS A 43 8.94 7.28 10.79
C LYS A 43 10.38 7.12 11.28
N GLY A 44 11.31 6.82 10.38
CA GLY A 44 12.76 6.83 10.66
C GLY A 44 13.29 5.57 11.36
N THR A 45 12.54 4.47 11.31
CA THR A 45 12.98 3.16 11.81
C THR A 45 12.99 2.14 10.68
N ARG A 46 13.88 1.14 10.76
CA ARG A 46 13.90 0.03 9.80
C ARG A 46 12.54 -0.68 9.69
N THR A 47 11.79 -0.76 10.79
CA THR A 47 10.45 -1.34 10.81
C THR A 47 9.42 -0.46 10.11
N SER A 48 9.48 0.87 10.26
CA SER A 48 8.60 1.78 9.50
C SER A 48 8.89 1.71 7.99
N ASP A 49 10.15 1.55 7.60
CA ASP A 49 10.51 1.41 6.18
C ASP A 49 9.96 0.11 5.59
N ARG A 50 10.05 -1.00 6.33
CA ARG A 50 9.42 -2.27 5.95
C ARG A 50 7.90 -2.17 5.81
N VAL A 51 7.25 -1.42 6.69
CA VAL A 51 5.80 -1.15 6.60
C VAL A 51 5.46 -0.36 5.34
N MET A 52 6.22 0.70 5.04
CA MET A 52 6.00 1.50 3.82
C MET A 52 6.20 0.69 2.55
N LEU A 53 7.26 -0.13 2.50
CA LEU A 53 7.52 -1.03 1.37
C LEU A 53 6.39 -2.05 1.18
N ALA A 54 5.96 -2.72 2.26
CA ALA A 54 4.87 -3.69 2.20
C ALA A 54 3.54 -3.04 1.76
N TYR A 55 3.28 -1.81 2.20
CA TYR A 55 2.12 -1.04 1.76
C TYR A 55 2.19 -0.69 0.26
N GLN A 56 3.35 -0.27 -0.24
CA GLN A 56 3.56 -0.02 -1.67
C GLN A 56 3.36 -1.29 -2.52
N MET A 57 3.89 -2.43 -2.07
CA MET A 57 3.71 -3.72 -2.76
C MET A 57 2.24 -4.12 -2.84
N LEU A 58 1.51 -4.02 -1.73
CA LEU A 58 0.07 -4.31 -1.68
C LEU A 58 -0.73 -3.50 -2.70
N LEU A 59 -0.46 -2.19 -2.79
CA LEU A 59 -1.14 -1.32 -3.75
C LEU A 59 -0.73 -1.60 -5.19
N THR A 60 0.55 -1.93 -5.43
CA THR A 60 1.05 -2.33 -6.75
C THR A 60 0.41 -3.64 -7.24
N GLU A 61 0.30 -4.65 -6.37
CA GLU A 61 -0.38 -5.91 -6.66
C GLU A 61 -1.84 -5.68 -7.06
N ARG A 62 -2.55 -4.80 -6.35
CA ARG A 62 -3.93 -4.42 -6.69
C ARG A 62 -4.03 -3.66 -8.00
N ALA A 63 -3.11 -2.74 -8.27
CA ALA A 63 -3.07 -2.01 -9.53
C ALA A 63 -2.90 -2.99 -10.69
N ALA A 64 -2.01 -3.98 -10.55
CA ALA A 64 -1.81 -5.04 -11.53
C ALA A 64 -3.07 -5.93 -11.69
N ALA A 65 -3.73 -6.30 -10.59
CA ALA A 65 -4.97 -7.08 -10.63
C ALA A 65 -6.09 -6.31 -11.35
N LYS A 66 -6.24 -5.01 -11.09
CA LYS A 66 -7.23 -4.14 -11.77
C LYS A 66 -6.98 -4.04 -13.29
N ARG A 67 -5.71 -4.10 -13.74
CA ARG A 67 -5.37 -4.12 -15.16
C ARG A 67 -5.73 -5.46 -15.82
N LYS A 68 -5.48 -6.59 -15.15
CA LYS A 68 -5.84 -7.93 -15.68
C LYS A 68 -7.35 -8.15 -15.83
N PHE A 69 -8.16 -7.48 -15.01
CA PHE A 69 -9.63 -7.54 -15.05
C PHE A 69 -10.28 -6.42 -15.87
N GLN A 70 -9.51 -5.50 -16.44
CA GLN A 70 -9.98 -4.64 -17.53
C GLN A 70 -9.66 -5.40 -18.82
N PRO A 71 -10.58 -6.23 -19.35
CA PRO A 71 -10.39 -6.77 -20.69
C PRO A 71 -10.16 -5.57 -21.61
N GLU A 72 -9.11 -5.65 -22.42
CA GLU A 72 -8.94 -4.77 -23.57
C GLU A 72 -10.28 -4.81 -24.30
N VAL A 73 -11.01 -3.70 -24.27
CA VAL A 73 -12.11 -3.51 -25.22
C VAL A 73 -11.36 -3.40 -26.53
N GLU A 74 -11.19 -4.53 -27.23
CA GLU A 74 -10.80 -4.59 -28.63
C GLU A 74 -11.78 -3.67 -29.36
N GLY A 75 -11.33 -2.44 -29.59
CA GLY A 75 -11.95 -1.51 -30.51
C GLY A 75 -11.42 -1.84 -31.89
N GLU A 76 -12.27 -2.52 -32.66
CA GLU A 76 -12.35 -2.53 -34.12
C GLU A 76 -11.95 -1.19 -34.78
#